data_AF-A0AAJ6ZY31-F1
#
_entry.id   AF-A0AAJ6ZY31-F1
#
_cell.length_a   1.000
_cell.length_b   1.000
_cell.length_c   1.000
_cell.angle_alpha   90.00
_cell.angle_beta   90.00
_cell.angle_gamma   90.00
#
_symmetry.space_group_name_H-M   'P 1'
#
loop_
_entity.id
_entity.type
_entity.pdbx_description
1 polymer ?
#
loop_
_entity_poly.entity_id
_entity_poly.type
_entity_poly.pdbx_seq_one_letter_code
_entity_poly.pdbx_strand_id
1 'polypeptide(L)'
;MKNLTTVTWAHAVNNKTYLEAALASDVSMLEADIVVGHITGKEGPAIPIMAHPPATTSDLTLGDFLTAVAQYNNGNSKQKGVKLDFKSIEAFEKSQDQIAQFSKPEITFPLWLNADILPGPVNATTTPVDPLKFLNLGAKHPRAVLSVGWTTNYGGNITEGEYSRDQIGTMLRLVNEHVNQTVTFPVRAGLASNSQPVLLDLLRETASLNSSMTVWSSEGDAVEVDRLRALILTVGLERTYLDVPDDLAAKLHLPPPDAKAKN
;
A
#
# COMPACT_ATOMS: atom_id res chain seq x y z
N MET A 1 20.27 11.82 3.10
CA MET A 1 18.80 12.03 3.08
C MET A 1 18.10 10.71 3.41
N LYS A 2 16.84 10.73 3.88
CA LYS A 2 16.08 9.49 4.12
C LYS A 2 15.87 8.78 2.77
N ASN A 3 16.20 7.51 2.66
CA ASN A 3 15.95 6.71 1.46
C ASN A 3 14.76 5.78 1.75
N LEU A 4 13.59 6.08 1.20
CA LEU A 4 12.37 5.28 1.38
C LEU A 4 12.35 4.05 0.46
N THR A 5 13.17 4.00 -0.59
CA THR A 5 13.24 2.83 -1.48
C THR A 5 13.93 1.63 -0.84
N THR A 6 14.52 1.79 0.36
CA THR A 6 15.09 0.69 1.15
C THR A 6 14.12 0.10 2.16
N VAL A 7 12.89 0.63 2.25
CA VAL A 7 11.83 0.00 3.04
C VAL A 7 11.44 -1.30 2.36
N THR A 8 11.51 -2.39 3.10
CA THR A 8 11.24 -3.75 2.63
C THR A 8 9.87 -4.24 3.07
N TRP A 9 9.26 -5.11 2.27
CA TRP A 9 7.87 -5.51 2.42
C TRP A 9 7.74 -7.03 2.49
N ALA A 10 6.89 -7.52 3.38
CA ALA A 10 6.29 -8.83 3.23
C ALA A 10 4.88 -8.63 2.67
N HIS A 11 4.63 -9.17 1.48
CA HIS A 11 3.35 -9.07 0.78
C HIS A 11 2.41 -10.19 1.18
N ALA A 12 1.09 -9.95 1.12
CA ALA A 12 0.05 -10.95 1.28
C ALA A 12 0.23 -11.80 2.57
N VAL A 13 0.51 -11.15 3.69
CA VAL A 13 0.67 -11.76 5.02
C VAL A 13 -0.70 -12.19 5.58
N ASN A 14 -1.30 -13.16 4.89
CA ASN A 14 -2.72 -13.51 4.98
C ASN A 14 -3.00 -14.77 5.84
N ASN A 15 -1.99 -15.29 6.53
CA ASN A 15 -2.17 -16.44 7.43
C ASN A 15 -1.19 -16.38 8.60
N LYS A 16 -1.50 -17.10 9.68
CA LYS A 16 -0.70 -17.09 10.91
C LYS A 16 0.74 -17.53 10.70
N THR A 17 0.94 -18.61 9.94
CA THR A 17 2.28 -19.17 9.70
C THR A 17 3.19 -18.13 9.02
N TYR A 18 2.66 -17.43 8.02
CA TYR A 18 3.44 -16.42 7.31
C TYR A 18 3.60 -15.13 8.14
N LEU A 19 2.59 -14.75 8.93
CA LEU A 19 2.73 -13.64 9.88
C LEU A 19 3.88 -13.87 10.86
N GLU A 20 3.97 -15.07 11.45
CA GLU A 20 5.07 -15.43 12.36
C GLU A 20 6.44 -15.32 11.66
N ALA A 21 6.56 -15.86 10.45
CA ALA A 21 7.80 -15.78 9.67
C ALA A 21 8.16 -14.33 9.31
N ALA A 22 7.19 -13.51 8.90
CA ALA A 22 7.40 -12.12 8.51
C ALA A 22 7.81 -11.24 9.70
N LEU A 23 7.20 -11.47 10.88
CA LEU A 23 7.58 -10.82 12.13
C LEU A 23 9.05 -11.14 12.50
N ALA A 24 9.47 -12.39 12.34
CA ALA A 24 10.83 -12.84 12.66
C ALA A 24 11.91 -12.40 11.65
N SER A 25 11.52 -11.94 10.46
CA SER A 25 12.44 -11.50 9.41
C SER A 25 12.95 -10.05 9.59
N ASP A 26 13.76 -9.56 8.66
CA ASP A 26 14.21 -8.16 8.62
C ASP A 26 13.32 -7.22 7.78
N VAL A 27 12.14 -7.66 7.32
CA VAL A 27 11.21 -6.78 6.57
C VAL A 27 10.77 -5.59 7.42
N SER A 28 10.50 -4.46 6.77
CA SER A 28 10.10 -3.21 7.45
C SER A 28 8.58 -3.09 7.59
N MET A 29 7.84 -3.49 6.56
CA MET A 29 6.39 -3.36 6.46
C MET A 29 5.74 -4.72 6.21
N LEU A 30 4.58 -4.95 6.83
CA LEU A 30 3.73 -6.10 6.60
C LEU A 30 2.49 -5.62 5.85
N GLU A 31 2.33 -6.09 4.63
CA GLU A 31 1.14 -5.87 3.81
C GLU A 31 0.25 -7.11 3.88
N ALA A 32 -1.05 -6.90 4.10
CA ALA A 32 -2.03 -7.98 4.16
C ALA A 32 -3.35 -7.53 3.53
N ASP A 33 -3.99 -8.46 2.83
CA ASP A 33 -5.26 -8.26 2.15
C ASP A 33 -6.41 -8.51 3.11
N ILE A 34 -7.46 -7.69 3.04
CA ILE A 34 -8.63 -7.83 3.92
C ILE A 34 -9.89 -8.03 3.08
N VAL A 35 -10.61 -9.11 3.43
CA VAL A 35 -11.95 -9.43 2.93
C VAL A 35 -12.89 -9.71 4.10
N VAL A 36 -14.19 -9.70 3.83
CA VAL A 36 -15.21 -10.20 4.75
C VAL A 36 -15.36 -11.70 4.53
N GLY A 37 -15.15 -12.50 5.56
CA GLY A 37 -15.15 -13.95 5.46
C GLY A 37 -15.22 -14.65 6.82
N HIS A 38 -14.83 -15.92 6.87
CA HIS A 38 -14.94 -16.74 8.08
C HIS A 38 -13.58 -17.27 8.53
N ILE A 39 -13.45 -17.57 9.82
CA ILE A 39 -12.28 -18.32 10.30
C ILE A 39 -12.43 -19.79 9.92
N THR A 40 -11.39 -20.37 9.33
CA THR A 40 -11.38 -21.77 8.90
C THR A 40 -11.83 -22.70 10.02
N GLY A 41 -12.88 -23.49 9.75
CA GLY A 41 -13.42 -24.47 10.71
C GLY A 41 -14.21 -23.87 11.87
N LYS A 42 -14.60 -22.58 11.83
CA LYS A 42 -15.44 -21.95 12.84
C LYS A 42 -16.75 -21.43 12.23
N GLU A 43 -17.85 -21.75 12.89
CA GLU A 43 -19.16 -21.14 12.63
C GLU A 43 -19.22 -19.73 13.21
N GLY A 44 -19.97 -18.83 12.57
CA GLY A 44 -20.16 -17.46 13.05
C GLY A 44 -20.50 -16.47 11.94
N PRO A 45 -20.72 -15.19 12.27
CA PRO A 45 -20.91 -14.16 11.27
C PRO A 45 -19.62 -13.92 10.48
N ALA A 46 -19.76 -13.48 9.24
CA ALA A 46 -18.62 -13.05 8.44
C ALA A 46 -18.00 -11.77 9.03
N ILE A 47 -16.67 -11.78 9.19
CA ILE A 47 -15.85 -10.74 9.82
C ILE A 47 -14.65 -10.39 8.94
N PRO A 48 -13.96 -9.26 9.18
CA PRO A 48 -12.70 -8.95 8.52
C PRO A 48 -11.61 -9.99 8.84
N ILE A 49 -11.10 -10.64 7.80
CA ILE A 49 -10.04 -11.65 7.86
C ILE A 49 -8.91 -11.29 6.91
N MET A 50 -7.69 -11.77 7.20
CA MET A 50 -6.57 -11.59 6.30
C MET A 50 -6.65 -12.62 5.18
N ALA A 51 -7.03 -12.21 3.98
CA ALA A 51 -7.17 -13.07 2.81
C ALA A 51 -7.31 -12.25 1.52
N HIS A 52 -6.78 -12.80 0.43
CA HIS A 52 -6.94 -12.26 -0.91
C HIS A 52 -8.07 -13.01 -1.67
N PRO A 53 -8.97 -12.32 -2.39
CA PRO A 53 -9.95 -12.97 -3.26
C PRO A 53 -9.30 -13.97 -4.24
N PRO A 54 -9.94 -15.12 -4.53
CA PRO A 54 -11.30 -15.49 -4.16
C PRO A 54 -11.43 -16.16 -2.79
N ALA A 55 -10.37 -16.18 -1.97
CA ALA A 55 -10.45 -16.79 -0.64
C ALA A 55 -11.44 -16.03 0.25
N THR A 56 -12.34 -16.77 0.90
CA THR A 56 -13.35 -16.25 1.84
C THR A 56 -13.18 -16.81 3.25
N THR A 57 -12.07 -17.53 3.48
CA THR A 57 -11.70 -18.10 4.77
C THR A 57 -10.22 -17.90 5.04
N SER A 58 -9.86 -17.69 6.30
CA SER A 58 -8.47 -17.59 6.77
C SER A 58 -8.35 -18.15 8.19
N ASP A 59 -7.14 -18.47 8.63
CA ASP A 59 -6.86 -18.78 10.03
C ASP A 59 -6.57 -17.52 10.88
N LEU A 60 -6.58 -16.35 10.25
CA LEU A 60 -6.13 -15.07 10.80
C LEU A 60 -7.17 -13.96 10.63
N THR A 61 -7.67 -13.43 11.75
CA THR A 61 -8.54 -12.24 11.73
C THR A 61 -7.70 -10.95 11.61
N LEU A 62 -8.33 -9.85 11.20
CA LEU A 62 -7.71 -8.52 11.26
C LEU A 62 -7.24 -8.16 12.68
N GLY A 63 -8.06 -8.48 13.68
CA GLY A 63 -7.79 -8.15 15.08
C GLY A 63 -6.59 -8.92 15.64
N ASP A 64 -6.52 -10.22 15.35
CA ASP A 64 -5.40 -11.08 15.75
C ASP A 64 -4.10 -10.62 15.08
N PHE A 65 -4.14 -10.28 13.79
CA PHE A 65 -2.99 -9.74 13.07
C PHE A 65 -2.47 -8.45 13.71
N LEU A 66 -3.33 -7.44 13.91
CA LEU A 66 -2.91 -6.16 14.48
C LEU A 66 -2.40 -6.31 15.92
N THR A 67 -3.03 -7.19 16.69
CA THR A 67 -2.60 -7.53 18.06
C THR A 67 -1.21 -8.17 18.05
N ALA A 68 -0.97 -9.16 17.19
CA ALA A 68 0.32 -9.83 17.08
C ALA A 68 1.44 -8.86 16.67
N VAL A 69 1.19 -7.97 15.70
CA VAL A 69 2.15 -6.95 15.28
C VAL A 69 2.45 -5.97 16.42
N ALA A 70 1.42 -5.49 17.13
CA ALA A 70 1.61 -4.59 18.27
C ALA A 70 2.40 -5.24 19.41
N GLN A 71 2.11 -6.51 19.73
CA GLN A 71 2.84 -7.28 20.74
C GLN A 71 4.31 -7.45 20.36
N TYR A 72 4.59 -7.82 19.10
CA TYR A 72 5.96 -7.90 18.60
C TYR A 72 6.66 -6.53 18.72
N ASN A 73 6.03 -5.45 18.28
CA ASN A 73 6.60 -4.11 18.28
C ASN A 73 6.86 -3.52 19.68
N ASN A 74 6.10 -3.93 20.69
CA ASN A 74 6.33 -3.50 22.08
C ASN A 74 7.59 -4.15 22.69
N GLY A 75 7.97 -5.33 22.21
CA GLY A 75 9.13 -6.08 22.71
C GLY A 75 10.41 -5.92 21.88
N ASN A 76 10.35 -5.26 20.72
CA ASN A 76 11.43 -5.25 19.74
C ASN A 76 11.81 -3.84 19.29
N SER A 77 13.10 -3.56 19.17
CA SER A 77 13.61 -2.27 18.68
C SER A 77 13.38 -2.05 17.18
N LYS A 78 13.38 -3.14 16.40
CA LYS A 78 13.02 -3.12 14.97
C LYS A 78 11.52 -3.31 14.82
N GLN A 79 10.77 -2.21 14.94
CA GLN A 79 9.32 -2.24 14.75
C GLN A 79 8.93 -2.50 13.29
N LYS A 80 7.82 -3.20 13.10
CA LYS A 80 7.16 -3.47 11.81
C LYS A 80 6.04 -2.47 11.59
N GLY A 81 6.01 -1.82 10.43
CA GLY A 81 4.81 -1.10 9.99
C GLY A 81 3.79 -2.04 9.36
N VAL A 82 2.57 -1.54 9.19
CA VAL A 82 1.43 -2.29 8.66
C VAL A 82 0.81 -1.55 7.48
N LYS A 83 0.50 -2.28 6.40
CA LYS A 83 -0.33 -1.82 5.29
C LYS A 83 -1.53 -2.75 5.14
N LEU A 84 -2.72 -2.22 5.40
CA LEU A 84 -3.97 -2.97 5.32
C LEU A 84 -4.61 -2.74 3.95
N ASP A 85 -4.59 -3.74 3.06
CA ASP A 85 -5.17 -3.65 1.72
C ASP A 85 -6.62 -4.14 1.65
N PHE A 86 -7.56 -3.20 1.70
CA PHE A 86 -8.99 -3.51 1.68
C PHE A 86 -9.49 -3.80 0.27
N LYS A 87 -10.02 -5.02 0.08
CA LYS A 87 -10.57 -5.46 -1.22
C LYS A 87 -12.03 -5.09 -1.44
N SER A 88 -12.70 -4.54 -0.42
CA SER A 88 -14.06 -4.03 -0.53
C SER A 88 -14.34 -2.95 0.51
N ILE A 89 -15.31 -2.08 0.24
CA ILE A 89 -15.75 -1.07 1.21
C ILE A 89 -16.40 -1.72 2.44
N GLU A 90 -17.07 -2.86 2.28
CA GLU A 90 -17.68 -3.61 3.37
C GLU A 90 -16.63 -4.09 4.38
N ALA A 91 -15.49 -4.59 3.88
CA ALA A 91 -14.38 -5.00 4.73
C ALA A 91 -13.85 -3.80 5.53
N PHE A 92 -13.71 -2.63 4.90
CA PHE A 92 -13.24 -1.43 5.58
C PHE A 92 -14.24 -0.88 6.61
N GLU A 93 -15.53 -0.87 6.28
CA GLU A 93 -16.63 -0.48 7.18
C GLU A 93 -16.65 -1.36 8.45
N LYS A 94 -16.53 -2.68 8.30
CA LYS A 94 -16.50 -3.63 9.43
C LYS A 94 -15.21 -3.57 10.26
N SER A 95 -14.14 -2.98 9.72
CA SER A 95 -12.82 -2.96 10.35
C SER A 95 -12.56 -1.73 11.24
N GLN A 96 -13.45 -0.72 11.21
CA GLN A 96 -13.20 0.59 11.84
C GLN A 96 -12.85 0.50 13.33
N ASP A 97 -13.60 -0.30 14.09
CA ASP A 97 -13.38 -0.44 15.53
C ASP A 97 -12.05 -1.13 15.85
N GLN A 98 -11.64 -2.09 15.02
CA GLN A 98 -10.35 -2.77 15.16
C GLN A 98 -9.21 -1.80 14.84
N ILE A 99 -9.30 -1.07 13.73
CA ILE A 99 -8.29 -0.07 13.32
C ILE A 99 -8.15 1.05 14.37
N ALA A 100 -9.27 1.52 14.95
CA ALA A 100 -9.29 2.60 15.93
C ALA A 100 -8.44 2.29 17.16
N GLN A 101 -8.28 1.02 17.54
CA GLN A 101 -7.43 0.61 18.65
C GLN A 101 -5.93 0.82 18.35
N PHE A 102 -5.54 0.71 17.09
CA PHE A 102 -4.15 0.78 16.62
C PHE A 102 -3.81 2.14 15.96
N SER A 103 -4.77 3.04 15.79
CA SER A 103 -4.53 4.39 15.26
C SER A 103 -4.33 5.46 16.35
N LYS A 104 -4.30 5.09 17.64
CA LYS A 104 -4.21 6.02 18.79
C LYS A 104 -2.79 6.50 19.11
N PRO A 105 -2.59 7.73 19.63
CA PRO A 105 -1.27 8.35 19.88
C PRO A 105 -0.15 7.46 20.44
N GLU A 106 -0.51 6.47 21.25
CA GLU A 106 0.40 5.54 21.93
C GLU A 106 1.02 4.50 20.97
N ILE A 107 0.41 4.29 19.80
CA ILE A 107 0.90 3.36 18.79
C ILE A 107 1.94 4.08 17.94
N THR A 108 3.17 3.57 17.97
CA THR A 108 4.35 4.22 17.39
C THR A 108 4.73 3.69 16.01
N PHE A 109 4.22 2.53 15.60
CA PHE A 109 4.53 1.96 14.30
C PHE A 109 3.61 2.53 13.19
N PRO A 110 4.09 2.62 11.94
CA PRO A 110 3.28 3.11 10.83
C PRO A 110 2.09 2.20 10.54
N LEU A 111 0.91 2.80 10.34
CA LEU A 111 -0.31 2.11 9.89
C LEU A 111 -0.80 2.76 8.60
N TRP A 112 -0.96 1.96 7.56
CA TRP A 112 -1.41 2.41 6.25
C TRP A 112 -2.75 1.75 5.92
N LEU A 113 -3.68 2.56 5.42
CA LEU A 113 -4.99 2.10 4.95
C LEU A 113 -4.96 2.15 3.43
N ASN A 114 -4.90 0.99 2.79
CA ASN A 114 -4.75 0.84 1.35
C ASN A 114 -6.06 0.39 0.70
N ALA A 115 -6.37 0.98 -0.44
CA ALA A 115 -7.39 0.47 -1.36
C ALA A 115 -7.21 1.06 -2.76
N ASP A 116 -7.60 0.28 -3.76
CA ASP A 116 -7.85 0.78 -5.11
C ASP A 116 -9.24 1.41 -5.17
N ILE A 117 -9.30 2.74 -5.12
CA ILE A 117 -10.55 3.50 -5.01
C ILE A 117 -11.03 4.09 -6.34
N LEU A 118 -10.21 3.99 -7.38
CA LEU A 118 -10.52 4.47 -8.73
C LEU A 118 -10.25 3.41 -9.79
N PRO A 119 -10.95 3.45 -10.94
CA PRO A 119 -10.60 2.62 -12.08
C PRO A 119 -9.29 3.09 -12.70
N GLY A 120 -8.36 2.17 -12.90
CA GLY A 120 -7.04 2.49 -13.48
C GLY A 120 -6.87 2.04 -14.92
N PRO A 121 -5.62 2.10 -15.40
CA PRO A 121 -5.30 1.83 -16.79
C PRO A 121 -5.66 0.40 -17.23
N VAL A 122 -5.73 0.25 -18.56
CA VAL A 122 -5.87 -1.03 -19.26
C VAL A 122 -7.18 -1.78 -18.95
N ASN A 123 -8.28 -1.02 -18.83
CA ASN A 123 -9.64 -1.56 -18.72
C ASN A 123 -9.78 -2.60 -17.59
N ALA A 124 -9.30 -2.26 -16.39
CA ALA A 124 -9.43 -3.11 -15.23
C ALA A 124 -10.91 -3.45 -14.96
N THR A 125 -11.21 -4.74 -14.80
CA THR A 125 -12.58 -5.23 -14.56
C THR A 125 -12.92 -5.32 -13.07
N THR A 126 -11.92 -5.21 -12.20
CA THR A 126 -12.11 -5.17 -10.75
C THR A 126 -12.87 -3.91 -10.37
N THR A 127 -13.95 -4.08 -9.62
CA THR A 127 -14.72 -2.97 -9.05
C THR A 127 -13.86 -2.24 -8.00
N PRO A 128 -13.60 -0.94 -8.14
CA PRO A 128 -12.91 -0.17 -7.12
C PRO A 128 -13.70 -0.08 -5.81
N VAL A 129 -12.99 0.09 -4.71
CA VAL A 129 -13.60 0.43 -3.41
C VAL A 129 -14.27 1.81 -3.50
N ASP A 130 -15.44 1.99 -2.87
CA ASP A 130 -16.15 3.27 -2.89
C ASP A 130 -15.25 4.40 -2.36
N PRO A 131 -14.89 5.39 -3.20
CA PRO A 131 -13.89 6.39 -2.86
C PRO A 131 -14.34 7.30 -1.73
N LEU A 132 -15.59 7.78 -1.76
CA LEU A 132 -16.06 8.75 -0.77
C LEU A 132 -16.21 8.10 0.60
N LYS A 133 -16.76 6.88 0.66
CA LYS A 133 -16.83 6.14 1.91
C LYS A 133 -15.44 5.81 2.45
N PHE A 134 -14.51 5.37 1.61
CA PHE A 134 -13.15 5.06 2.03
C PHE A 134 -12.45 6.30 2.61
N LEU A 135 -12.48 7.44 1.91
CA LEU A 135 -11.85 8.67 2.40
C LEU A 135 -12.50 9.18 3.70
N ASN A 136 -13.83 9.18 3.78
CA ASN A 136 -14.56 9.63 4.98
C ASN A 136 -14.29 8.74 6.21
N LEU A 137 -14.18 7.43 6.03
CA LEU A 137 -13.82 6.50 7.10
C LEU A 137 -12.33 6.62 7.46
N GLY A 138 -11.45 6.72 6.47
CA GLY A 138 -10.01 6.93 6.67
C GLY A 138 -9.68 8.20 7.45
N ALA A 139 -10.46 9.26 7.28
CA ALA A 139 -10.33 10.52 8.03
C ALA A 139 -10.52 10.35 9.56
N LYS A 140 -11.17 9.28 10.01
CA LYS A 140 -11.30 8.95 11.44
C LYS A 140 -10.00 8.44 12.05
N HIS A 141 -9.00 8.13 11.23
CA HIS A 141 -7.70 7.61 11.64
C HIS A 141 -6.57 8.56 11.18
N PRO A 142 -6.50 9.81 11.67
CA PRO A 142 -5.65 10.87 11.10
C PRO A 142 -4.14 10.60 11.20
N ARG A 143 -3.71 9.63 12.03
CA ARG A 143 -2.31 9.20 12.13
C ARG A 143 -1.94 8.08 11.15
N ALA A 144 -2.94 7.48 10.50
CA ALA A 144 -2.71 6.49 9.46
C ALA A 144 -2.44 7.18 8.13
N VAL A 145 -1.55 6.58 7.34
CA VAL A 145 -1.30 7.01 5.95
C VAL A 145 -2.43 6.44 5.09
N LEU A 146 -3.06 7.29 4.26
CA LEU A 146 -3.95 6.80 3.22
C LEU A 146 -3.14 6.37 2.01
N SER A 147 -3.27 5.13 1.58
CA SER A 147 -2.61 4.57 0.40
C SER A 147 -3.66 4.32 -0.68
N VAL A 148 -3.90 5.32 -1.53
CA VAL A 148 -5.06 5.32 -2.44
C VAL A 148 -4.63 5.11 -3.89
N GLY A 149 -5.09 3.99 -4.46
CA GLY A 149 -4.65 3.50 -5.75
C GLY A 149 -5.74 3.47 -6.81
N TRP A 150 -5.38 2.82 -7.91
CA TRP A 150 -6.28 2.52 -9.01
C TRP A 150 -6.26 1.03 -9.28
N THR A 151 -7.41 0.45 -9.61
CA THR A 151 -7.46 -0.92 -10.10
C THR A 151 -6.66 -1.04 -11.39
N THR A 152 -5.92 -2.14 -11.59
CA THR A 152 -5.11 -2.33 -12.79
C THR A 152 -5.34 -3.69 -13.43
N ASN A 153 -5.24 -3.76 -14.75
CA ASN A 153 -5.23 -5.01 -15.52
C ASN A 153 -4.00 -5.04 -16.42
N TYR A 154 -2.83 -4.97 -15.79
CA TYR A 154 -1.52 -5.03 -16.43
C TYR A 154 -0.88 -6.40 -16.11
N GLY A 155 0.12 -6.82 -16.89
CA GLY A 155 0.83 -8.09 -16.71
C GLY A 155 0.32 -9.22 -17.61
N GLY A 156 1.04 -10.34 -17.61
CA GLY A 156 0.80 -11.44 -18.55
C GLY A 156 1.00 -11.00 -20.00
N ASN A 157 -0.07 -11.03 -20.80
CA ASN A 157 -0.02 -10.60 -22.21
C ASN A 157 -0.16 -9.07 -22.39
N ILE A 158 -0.40 -8.33 -21.31
CA ILE A 158 -0.61 -6.89 -21.33
C ILE A 158 0.67 -6.20 -20.83
N THR A 159 1.48 -5.71 -21.76
CA THR A 159 2.80 -5.12 -21.48
C THR A 159 2.84 -3.62 -21.74
N GLU A 160 1.76 -3.01 -22.19
CA GLU A 160 1.67 -1.58 -22.49
C GLU A 160 0.52 -0.92 -21.73
N GLY A 161 0.71 0.36 -21.39
CA GLY A 161 -0.26 1.18 -20.68
C GLY A 161 0.39 2.32 -19.92
N GLU A 162 -0.43 3.30 -19.53
CA GLU A 162 -0.04 4.47 -18.76
C GLU A 162 -1.24 5.03 -17.98
N TYR A 163 -0.96 5.75 -16.90
CA TYR A 163 -1.94 6.58 -16.21
C TYR A 163 -2.26 7.81 -17.06
N SER A 164 -3.54 8.07 -17.28
CA SER A 164 -3.99 9.21 -18.06
C SER A 164 -4.13 10.48 -17.22
N ARG A 165 -4.16 11.64 -17.87
CA ARG A 165 -4.45 12.92 -17.20
C ARG A 165 -5.81 12.92 -16.49
N ASP A 166 -6.81 12.26 -17.05
CA ASP A 166 -8.16 12.18 -16.47
C ASP A 166 -8.18 11.32 -15.20
N GLN A 167 -7.44 10.20 -15.20
CA GLN A 167 -7.28 9.34 -14.02
C GLN A 167 -6.58 10.08 -12.88
N ILE A 168 -5.48 10.77 -13.18
CA ILE A 168 -4.76 11.59 -12.20
C ILE A 168 -5.61 12.76 -11.72
N GLY A 169 -6.28 13.47 -12.64
CA GLY A 169 -7.15 14.59 -12.30
C GLY A 169 -8.33 14.18 -11.40
N THR A 170 -8.85 12.97 -11.56
CA THR A 170 -9.91 12.43 -10.69
C THR A 170 -9.38 12.14 -9.28
N MET A 171 -8.19 11.54 -9.16
CA MET A 171 -7.55 11.34 -7.85
C MET A 171 -7.26 12.68 -7.15
N LEU A 172 -6.75 13.67 -7.89
CA LEU A 172 -6.45 15.00 -7.36
C LEU A 172 -7.69 15.69 -6.78
N ARG A 173 -8.83 15.66 -7.48
CA ARG A 173 -10.08 16.23 -6.96
C ARG A 173 -10.48 15.58 -5.64
N LEU A 174 -10.53 14.25 -5.60
CA LEU A 174 -10.93 13.50 -4.39
C LEU A 174 -10.01 13.79 -3.20
N VAL A 175 -8.69 13.74 -3.42
CA VAL A 175 -7.71 13.93 -2.35
C VAL A 175 -7.74 15.36 -1.83
N ASN A 176 -7.78 16.37 -2.73
CA ASN A 176 -7.79 17.77 -2.30
C ASN A 176 -9.10 18.18 -1.60
N GLU A 177 -10.23 17.53 -1.91
CA GLU A 177 -11.52 17.83 -1.30
C GLU A 177 -11.74 17.10 0.04
N HIS A 178 -11.14 15.91 0.22
CA HIS A 178 -11.51 15.02 1.33
C HIS A 178 -10.36 14.60 2.25
N VAL A 179 -9.10 14.88 1.92
CA VAL A 179 -7.94 14.35 2.68
C VAL A 179 -7.16 15.48 3.34
N ASN A 180 -6.92 15.32 4.65
CA ASN A 180 -6.12 16.25 5.47
C ASN A 180 -4.97 15.53 6.21
N GLN A 181 -4.63 14.31 5.80
CA GLN A 181 -3.58 13.48 6.39
C GLN A 181 -2.59 12.99 5.34
N THR A 182 -1.51 12.34 5.77
CA THR A 182 -0.48 11.84 4.85
C THR A 182 -1.05 10.85 3.85
N VAL A 183 -0.70 11.04 2.59
CA VAL A 183 -1.15 10.19 1.48
C VAL A 183 0.04 9.58 0.74
N THR A 184 -0.12 8.35 0.26
CA THR A 184 0.77 7.75 -0.71
C THR A 184 -0.05 7.20 -1.88
N PHE A 185 0.55 7.24 -3.07
CA PHE A 185 -0.09 6.78 -4.29
C PHE A 185 0.60 5.49 -4.75
N PRO A 186 0.01 4.31 -4.51
CA PRO A 186 0.47 3.07 -5.11
C PRO A 186 0.27 3.12 -6.63
N VAL A 187 1.37 3.05 -7.37
CA VAL A 187 1.41 3.05 -8.83
C VAL A 187 2.16 1.81 -9.33
N ARG A 188 1.58 1.14 -10.31
CA ARG A 188 2.16 -0.10 -10.84
C ARG A 188 3.33 0.21 -11.76
N ALA A 189 4.48 -0.43 -11.55
CA ALA A 189 5.76 -0.11 -12.15
C ALA A 189 5.73 0.03 -13.68
N GLY A 190 5.14 -0.94 -14.39
CA GLY A 190 5.06 -0.92 -15.86
C GLY A 190 4.17 0.18 -16.43
N LEU A 191 3.16 0.62 -15.67
CA LEU A 191 2.32 1.77 -16.05
C LEU A 191 3.03 3.09 -15.68
N ALA A 192 3.60 3.15 -14.48
CA ALA A 192 4.29 4.32 -13.95
C ALA A 192 5.49 4.72 -14.82
N SER A 193 6.24 3.75 -15.35
CA SER A 193 7.38 3.99 -16.24
C SER A 193 7.01 4.79 -17.50
N ASN A 194 5.75 4.77 -17.92
CA ASN A 194 5.26 5.55 -19.06
C ASN A 194 4.54 6.84 -18.66
N SER A 195 4.32 7.07 -17.36
CA SER A 195 3.38 8.09 -16.87
C SER A 195 4.05 9.28 -16.15
N GLN A 196 5.37 9.48 -16.37
CA GLN A 196 6.15 10.44 -15.58
C GLN A 196 5.51 11.84 -15.50
N PRO A 197 5.09 12.50 -16.59
CA PRO A 197 4.54 13.86 -16.50
C PRO A 197 3.34 13.96 -15.55
N VAL A 198 2.40 13.03 -15.65
CA VAL A 198 1.16 13.08 -14.85
C VAL A 198 1.37 12.67 -13.40
N LEU A 199 2.33 11.77 -13.13
CA LEU A 199 2.69 11.40 -11.75
C LEU A 199 3.46 12.50 -11.03
N LEU A 200 4.29 13.27 -11.75
CA LEU A 200 4.94 14.46 -11.19
C LEU A 200 3.91 15.56 -10.88
N ASP A 201 2.92 15.77 -11.76
CA ASP A 201 1.80 16.67 -11.47
C ASP A 201 1.05 16.22 -10.20
N LEU A 202 0.69 14.92 -10.09
CA LEU A 202 0.02 14.37 -8.90
C LEU A 202 0.76 14.71 -7.59
N LEU A 203 2.06 14.46 -7.55
CA LEU A 203 2.89 14.66 -6.35
C LEU A 203 3.18 16.13 -6.05
N ARG A 204 3.18 16.99 -7.06
CA ARG A 204 3.32 18.45 -6.88
C ARG A 204 2.04 19.03 -6.28
N GLU A 205 0.89 18.71 -6.86
CA GLU A 205 -0.41 19.27 -6.44
C GLU A 205 -0.86 18.76 -5.06
N THR A 206 -0.27 17.67 -4.57
CA THR A 206 -0.57 17.07 -3.25
C THR A 206 0.54 17.26 -2.21
N ALA A 207 1.53 18.13 -2.50
CA ALA A 207 2.69 18.31 -1.62
C ALA A 207 2.32 18.79 -0.20
N SER A 208 1.22 19.53 -0.04
CA SER A 208 0.71 19.97 1.27
C SER A 208 0.31 18.81 2.18
N LEU A 209 0.04 17.64 1.61
CA LEU A 209 -0.31 16.41 2.34
C LEU A 209 0.92 15.54 2.66
N ASN A 210 2.13 16.05 2.47
CA ASN A 210 3.37 15.26 2.58
C ASN A 210 3.30 13.99 1.70
N SER A 211 2.79 14.13 0.49
CA SER A 211 2.50 12.99 -0.38
C SER A 211 3.74 12.26 -0.87
N SER A 212 3.62 10.95 -1.04
CA SER A 212 4.66 10.07 -1.57
C SER A 212 4.12 9.17 -2.69
N MET A 213 5.03 8.54 -3.43
CA MET A 213 4.72 7.52 -4.42
C MET A 213 5.15 6.16 -3.88
N THR A 214 4.30 5.14 -4.05
CA THR A 214 4.67 3.75 -3.77
C THR A 214 4.69 3.00 -5.10
N VAL A 215 5.87 2.66 -5.61
CA VAL A 215 6.00 1.90 -6.86
C VAL A 215 5.89 0.43 -6.53
N TRP A 216 4.89 -0.25 -7.08
CA TRP A 216 4.69 -1.70 -6.87
C TRP A 216 4.68 -2.48 -8.18
N SER A 217 4.99 -3.78 -8.15
CA SER A 217 4.98 -4.63 -9.34
C SER A 217 4.67 -6.08 -8.98
N SER A 218 3.94 -6.78 -9.84
CA SER A 218 3.87 -8.24 -9.77
C SER A 218 5.12 -8.86 -10.38
N GLU A 219 5.43 -10.11 -10.00
CA GLU A 219 6.42 -10.91 -10.73
C GLU A 219 6.02 -11.05 -12.21
N GLY A 220 6.97 -10.83 -13.11
CA GLY A 220 6.76 -10.97 -14.55
C GLY A 220 6.08 -9.78 -15.25
N ASP A 221 5.72 -8.72 -14.53
CA ASP A 221 5.30 -7.46 -15.17
C ASP A 221 6.41 -6.91 -16.08
N ALA A 222 6.05 -6.50 -17.30
CA ALA A 222 6.97 -5.78 -18.16
C ALA A 222 7.22 -4.38 -17.58
N VAL A 223 8.47 -3.93 -17.54
CA VAL A 223 8.82 -2.61 -17.01
C VAL A 223 9.95 -2.00 -17.83
N GLU A 224 9.73 -0.77 -18.30
CA GLU A 224 10.78 0.05 -18.90
C GLU A 224 11.70 0.60 -17.80
N VAL A 225 12.71 -0.20 -17.42
CA VAL A 225 13.58 0.04 -16.24
C VAL A 225 14.20 1.43 -16.23
N ASP A 226 14.74 1.89 -17.36
CA ASP A 226 15.39 3.22 -17.43
C ASP A 226 14.40 4.36 -17.19
N ARG A 227 13.17 4.23 -17.71
CA ARG A 227 12.12 5.23 -17.49
C ARG A 227 11.62 5.21 -16.06
N LEU A 228 11.41 4.02 -15.48
CA LEU A 228 11.03 3.89 -14.08
C LEU A 228 12.10 4.49 -13.16
N ARG A 229 13.37 4.17 -13.41
CA ARG A 229 14.51 4.73 -12.67
C ARG A 229 14.52 6.26 -12.78
N ALA A 230 14.35 6.82 -13.98
CA ALA A 230 14.30 8.25 -14.18
C ALA A 230 13.16 8.91 -13.40
N LEU A 231 11.97 8.30 -13.40
CA LEU A 231 10.84 8.76 -12.59
C LEU A 231 11.17 8.75 -11.09
N ILE A 232 11.66 7.63 -10.55
CA ILE A 232 12.01 7.49 -9.12
C ILE A 232 13.04 8.56 -8.70
N LEU A 233 14.08 8.76 -9.51
CA LEU A 233 15.12 9.77 -9.21
C LEU A 233 14.60 11.21 -9.35
N THR A 234 13.62 11.44 -10.22
CA THR A 234 12.99 12.76 -10.36
C THR A 234 12.05 13.07 -9.19
N VAL A 235 11.33 12.06 -8.70
CA VAL A 235 10.47 12.19 -7.51
C VAL A 235 11.29 12.36 -6.23
N GLY A 236 12.44 11.67 -6.16
CA GLY A 236 13.30 11.63 -4.98
C GLY A 236 13.12 10.35 -4.19
N LEU A 237 14.24 9.82 -3.67
CA LEU A 237 14.26 8.59 -2.88
C LEU A 237 13.59 8.78 -1.51
N GLU A 238 13.53 10.01 -1.03
CA GLU A 238 12.88 10.43 0.22
C GLU A 238 11.35 10.54 0.10
N ARG A 239 10.80 10.40 -1.10
CA ARG A 239 9.36 10.41 -1.38
C ARG A 239 8.88 9.18 -2.17
N THR A 240 9.75 8.19 -2.37
CA THR A 240 9.42 6.98 -3.14
C THR A 240 9.62 5.73 -2.30
N TYR A 241 8.55 4.98 -2.07
CA TYR A 241 8.62 3.60 -1.60
C TYR A 241 8.72 2.65 -2.80
N LEU A 242 9.47 1.57 -2.62
CA LEU A 242 9.67 0.56 -3.65
C LEU A 242 9.20 -0.80 -3.14
N ASP A 243 8.27 -1.40 -3.86
CA ASP A 243 7.52 -2.60 -3.50
C ASP A 243 7.46 -3.56 -4.70
N VAL A 244 8.64 -3.97 -5.17
CA VAL A 244 8.82 -4.69 -6.44
C VAL A 244 9.67 -5.96 -6.25
N PRO A 245 9.57 -6.95 -7.16
CA PRO A 245 10.43 -8.13 -7.13
C PRO A 245 11.92 -7.79 -7.12
N ASP A 246 12.72 -8.63 -6.47
CA ASP A 246 14.17 -8.43 -6.29
C ASP A 246 14.92 -8.25 -7.61
N ASP A 247 14.48 -8.94 -8.67
CA ASP A 247 15.11 -8.85 -9.98
C ASP A 247 14.93 -7.46 -10.61
N LEU A 248 13.74 -6.87 -10.48
CA LEU A 248 13.45 -5.50 -10.92
C LEU A 248 14.17 -4.48 -10.04
N ALA A 249 14.13 -4.67 -8.71
CA ALA A 249 14.84 -3.80 -7.77
C ALA A 249 16.35 -3.74 -8.07
N ALA A 250 16.97 -4.88 -8.38
CA ALA A 250 18.38 -4.96 -8.75
C ALA A 250 18.71 -4.24 -10.06
N LYS A 251 17.82 -4.32 -11.06
CA LYS A 251 17.98 -3.66 -12.37
C LYS A 251 17.85 -2.14 -12.31
N LEU A 252 17.14 -1.59 -11.32
CA LEU A 252 16.96 -0.15 -11.19
C LEU A 252 18.25 0.61 -10.83
N HIS A 253 19.26 -0.08 -10.27
CA HIS A 253 20.55 0.52 -9.90
C HIS A 253 20.39 1.86 -9.16
N LEU A 254 19.49 1.88 -8.16
CA LEU A 254 19.24 3.07 -7.35
C LEU A 254 20.45 3.37 -6.45
N PRO A 255 20.72 4.64 -6.13
CA PRO A 255 21.76 5.01 -5.19
C PRO A 255 21.63 4.24 -3.86
N PRO A 256 22.74 3.77 -3.29
CA PRO A 256 22.70 3.12 -1.98
C PRO A 256 22.20 4.11 -0.93
N PRO A 257 21.60 3.63 0.18
CA PRO A 257 21.30 4.49 1.31
C PRO A 257 22.58 5.22 1.76
N ASP A 258 22.53 6.54 1.91
CA ASP A 258 23.68 7.36 2.28
C ASP A 258 24.37 6.78 3.54
N ALA A 259 25.65 6.41 3.44
CA ALA A 259 26.46 5.98 4.57
C ALA A 259 26.77 7.12 5.58
N LYS A 260 26.18 8.31 5.39
CA LYS A 260 26.38 9.52 6.19
C LYS A 260 25.12 9.86 7.00
N ALA A 261 24.81 8.99 7.96
CA ALA A 261 24.06 9.33 9.16
C ALA A 261 24.79 8.75 10.38
N LYS A 262 26.10 8.97 10.46
CA LYS A 262 26.83 9.00 11.72
C LYS A 262 27.17 10.46 11.96
N ASN A 263 26.44 11.09 12.87
CA ASN A 263 26.86 12.14 13.81
C ASN A 263 25.65 12.54 14.63
#